data_AF-A0A831RPV8-F1
#
_entry.id   AF-A0A831RPV8-F1
#
_cell.length_a   1.000
_cell.length_b   1.000
_cell.length_c   1.000
_cell.angle_alpha   90.00
_cell.angle_beta   90.00
_cell.angle_gamma   90.00
#
_symmetry.space_group_name_H-M   'P 1'
#
loop_
_entity.id
_entity.type
_entity.pdbx_description
1 polymer ?
#
loop_
_entity_poly.entity_id
_entity_poly.type
_entity_poly.pdbx_seq_one_letter_code
_entity_poly.pdbx_strand_id
1 'polypeptide(L)'
;MKASRVRAVACKEWREILRDRLFFTMAFGVPLLIMLVLGYGLSLDVKNIPFAVVDHDRSASSREYVHRFSESRYFDLVGYVAREKDLDPLLADSRIRLGLVIPDRFGERLQGDRPARVQALIDGMFPFRAQTTKGYLEAINAEANRELLVDWLARSRGMTRERAVQQVTPVRLQQRYLYNQAIESDWSMASGLMMLVLMVSPPFLTALGVVREKESGSIYNIYASTVSRGEFILGKLIPYVGVSCFNILVLWLVATQLFGAPFKGDPLFFFIASVVYVICTAGIGLLVSILVSTQVAAVLLTMVITFIPAMLYSGLLVPVESMSPDARLQAWLFPPRYYLEITWGSFLKGLGWSDLWLPVVVLAGYAAVLWSVGFLAFHKRPRR
;
A
#
# COMPACT_ATOMS: atom_id res chain seq x y z
N MET A 1 -28.02 0.37 32.43
CA MET A 1 -26.61 0.00 32.60
C MET A 1 -25.98 0.93 33.64
N LYS A 2 -25.25 0.42 34.62
CA LYS A 2 -24.58 1.22 35.65
C LYS A 2 -23.13 1.51 35.23
N ALA A 3 -22.80 2.78 35.01
CA ALA A 3 -21.46 3.21 34.58
C ALA A 3 -20.33 2.77 35.54
N SER A 4 -20.63 2.67 36.84
CA SER A 4 -19.68 2.19 37.85
C SER A 4 -19.22 0.74 37.61
N ARG A 5 -20.10 -0.13 37.08
CA ARG A 5 -19.76 -1.52 36.76
C ARG A 5 -18.90 -1.63 35.51
N VAL A 6 -19.24 -0.86 34.47
CA VAL A 6 -18.41 -0.77 33.24
C VAL A 6 -17.01 -0.31 33.58
N ARG A 7 -16.89 0.75 34.39
CA ARG A 7 -15.60 1.29 34.83
C ARG A 7 -14.80 0.26 35.64
N ALA A 8 -15.44 -0.50 36.53
CA ALA A 8 -14.76 -1.52 37.32
C ALA A 8 -14.15 -2.63 36.44
N VAL A 9 -14.89 -3.11 35.44
CA VAL A 9 -14.39 -4.09 34.47
C VAL A 9 -13.26 -3.50 33.63
N ALA A 10 -13.41 -2.28 33.13
CA ALA A 10 -12.37 -1.59 32.35
C ALA A 10 -11.07 -1.38 33.14
N CYS A 11 -11.17 -0.95 34.40
CA CYS A 11 -10.00 -0.76 35.26
C CYS A 11 -9.31 -2.08 35.63
N LYS A 12 -10.05 -3.19 35.71
CA LYS A 12 -9.45 -4.53 35.86
C LYS A 12 -8.65 -4.87 34.61
N GLU A 13 -9.30 -4.83 33.45
CA GLU A 13 -8.71 -5.22 32.17
C GLU A 13 -7.48 -4.39 31.82
N TRP A 14 -7.54 -3.06 32.01
CA TRP A 14 -6.42 -2.16 31.77
C TRP A 14 -5.17 -2.53 32.57
N ARG A 15 -5.34 -2.97 33.83
CA ARG A 15 -4.23 -3.42 34.67
C ARG A 15 -3.66 -4.76 34.23
N GLU A 16 -4.49 -5.66 33.70
CA GLU A 16 -4.03 -6.93 33.14
C GLU A 16 -3.22 -6.69 31.86
N ILE A 17 -3.73 -5.85 30.96
CA ILE A 17 -3.06 -5.44 29.72
C ILE A 17 -1.66 -4.87 30.00
N LEU A 18 -1.53 -3.95 30.96
CA LEU A 18 -0.25 -3.30 31.27
C LEU A 18 0.78 -4.24 31.90
N ARG A 19 0.33 -5.33 32.53
CA ARG A 19 1.22 -6.31 33.20
C ARG A 19 1.59 -7.48 32.30
N ASP A 20 0.77 -7.76 31.29
CA ASP A 20 0.96 -8.89 30.38
C ASP A 20 1.90 -8.50 29.22
N ARG A 21 3.17 -8.91 29.34
CA ARG A 21 4.22 -8.67 28.33
C ARG A 21 3.84 -9.22 26.95
N LEU A 22 3.17 -10.36 26.93
CA LEU A 22 2.76 -11.01 25.69
C LEU A 22 1.67 -10.18 25.01
N PHE A 23 0.69 -9.68 25.79
CA PHE A 23 -0.33 -8.77 25.27
C PHE A 23 0.28 -7.47 24.74
N PHE A 24 1.19 -6.83 25.48
CA PHE A 24 1.86 -5.61 25.05
C PHE A 24 2.61 -5.80 23.72
N THR A 25 3.30 -6.94 23.57
CA THR A 25 4.01 -7.30 22.34
C THR A 25 3.05 -7.50 21.17
N MET A 26 1.89 -8.14 21.39
CA MET A 26 0.87 -8.28 20.35
C MET A 26 0.20 -6.96 19.99
N ALA A 27 -0.01 -6.08 20.96
CA ALA A 27 -0.69 -4.80 20.77
C ALA A 27 0.16 -3.76 20.01
N PHE A 28 1.49 -3.78 20.18
CA PHE A 28 2.39 -2.79 19.56
C PHE A 28 3.47 -3.42 18.69
N GLY A 29 4.12 -4.48 19.16
CA GLY A 29 5.23 -5.12 18.45
C GLY A 29 4.81 -5.70 17.11
N VAL A 30 3.73 -6.50 17.07
CA VAL A 30 3.24 -7.10 15.82
C VAL A 30 2.77 -6.04 14.81
N PRO A 31 1.93 -5.05 15.17
CA PRO A 31 1.58 -3.93 14.31
C PRO A 31 2.77 -3.19 13.70
N LEU A 32 3.76 -2.84 14.54
CA LEU A 32 4.97 -2.17 14.10
C LEU A 32 5.79 -3.04 13.17
N LEU A 33 5.97 -4.32 13.49
CA LEU A 33 6.68 -5.27 12.65
C LEU A 33 6.00 -5.39 11.27
N ILE A 34 4.67 -5.52 11.23
CA ILE A 34 3.91 -5.57 9.98
C ILE A 34 4.13 -4.29 9.16
N MET A 35 4.03 -3.11 9.79
CA MET A 35 4.24 -1.84 9.11
C MET A 35 5.67 -1.69 8.58
N LEU A 36 6.68 -2.10 9.34
CA LEU A 36 8.09 -1.99 8.94
C LEU A 36 8.44 -2.99 7.84
N VAL A 37 8.06 -4.26 8.02
CA VAL A 37 8.35 -5.32 7.06
C VAL A 37 7.65 -5.04 5.74
N LEU A 38 6.37 -4.64 5.77
CA LEU A 38 5.64 -4.33 4.53
C LEU A 38 6.01 -2.96 3.97
N GLY A 39 6.27 -1.97 4.81
CA GLY A 39 6.64 -0.62 4.37
C GLY A 39 7.94 -0.61 3.58
N TYR A 40 8.96 -1.33 4.05
CA TYR A 40 10.22 -1.48 3.31
C TYR A 40 10.18 -2.63 2.29
N GLY A 41 9.43 -3.70 2.57
CA GLY A 41 9.41 -4.90 1.73
C GLY A 41 8.55 -4.78 0.47
N LEU A 42 7.49 -3.96 0.48
CA LEU A 42 6.61 -3.74 -0.68
C LEU A 42 7.04 -2.56 -1.54
N SER A 43 8.31 -2.15 -1.53
CA SER A 43 8.76 -1.07 -2.39
C SER A 43 8.48 -1.39 -3.87
N LEU A 44 7.62 -0.56 -4.47
CA LEU A 44 7.24 -0.63 -5.88
C LEU A 44 8.13 0.27 -6.75
N ASP A 45 9.08 0.97 -6.15
CA ASP A 45 10.02 1.84 -6.85
C ASP A 45 10.88 1.00 -7.80
N VAL A 46 11.00 1.47 -9.04
CA VAL A 46 11.90 0.90 -10.05
C VAL A 46 13.04 1.87 -10.29
N LYS A 47 14.20 1.55 -9.71
CA LYS A 47 15.46 2.30 -9.84
C LYS A 47 16.55 1.33 -10.25
N ASN A 48 17.60 1.81 -10.93
CA ASN A 48 18.80 1.02 -11.22
C ASN A 48 18.48 -0.31 -11.95
N ILE A 49 17.69 -0.23 -13.02
CA ILE A 49 17.26 -1.39 -13.80
C ILE A 49 18.49 -1.96 -14.53
N PRO A 50 18.98 -3.16 -14.17
CA PRO A 50 20.12 -3.74 -14.85
C PRO A 50 19.73 -4.10 -16.28
N PHE A 51 20.47 -3.60 -17.25
CA PHE A 51 20.24 -3.90 -18.66
C PHE A 51 21.52 -4.32 -19.38
N ALA A 52 21.35 -5.14 -20.42
CA ALA A 52 22.43 -5.52 -21.33
C ALA A 52 22.07 -5.18 -22.77
N VAL A 53 23.09 -4.98 -23.60
CA VAL A 53 22.93 -4.56 -24.98
C VAL A 53 23.59 -5.55 -25.93
N VAL A 54 22.87 -5.91 -26.99
CA VAL A 54 23.43 -6.54 -28.18
C VAL A 54 23.52 -5.47 -29.26
N ASP A 55 24.74 -5.03 -29.54
CA ASP A 55 25.03 -4.03 -30.57
C ASP A 55 25.66 -4.70 -31.80
N HIS A 56 24.83 -4.95 -32.80
CA HIS A 56 25.27 -5.51 -34.08
C HIS A 56 25.97 -4.46 -34.97
N ASP A 57 25.63 -3.17 -34.84
CA ASP A 57 26.13 -2.09 -35.68
C ASP A 57 27.51 -1.57 -35.23
N ARG A 58 27.74 -1.50 -33.91
CA ARG A 58 28.99 -1.02 -33.28
C ARG A 58 29.46 0.34 -33.80
N SER A 59 28.54 1.18 -34.26
CA SER A 59 28.84 2.53 -34.77
C SER A 59 28.93 3.55 -33.63
N ALA A 60 29.34 4.78 -33.96
CA ALA A 60 29.24 5.89 -33.03
C ALA A 60 27.77 6.19 -32.66
N SER A 61 26.86 6.10 -33.62
CA SER A 61 25.43 6.36 -33.41
C SER A 61 24.77 5.31 -32.51
N SER A 62 25.14 4.03 -32.62
CA SER A 62 24.63 2.98 -31.73
C SER A 62 25.13 3.16 -30.29
N ARG A 63 26.43 3.48 -30.12
CA ARG A 63 27.00 3.78 -28.79
C ARG A 63 26.37 4.99 -28.13
N GLU A 64 26.15 6.06 -28.89
CA GLU A 64 25.48 7.27 -28.40
C GLU A 64 24.03 6.97 -27.98
N TYR A 65 23.32 6.17 -28.76
CA TYR A 65 21.96 5.74 -28.40
C TYR A 65 21.95 4.94 -27.08
N VAL A 66 22.89 4.00 -26.89
CA VAL A 66 23.05 3.24 -25.63
C VAL A 66 23.43 4.16 -24.48
N HIS A 67 24.30 5.13 -24.72
CA HIS A 67 24.79 6.05 -23.69
C HIS A 67 23.67 6.78 -22.98
N ARG A 68 22.63 7.20 -23.73
CA ARG A 68 21.42 7.85 -23.19
C ARG A 68 20.66 7.00 -22.17
N PHE A 69 20.69 5.67 -22.32
CA PHE A 69 20.11 4.77 -21.32
C PHE A 69 21.02 4.70 -20.10
N SER A 70 22.33 4.49 -20.29
CA SER A 70 23.29 4.35 -19.18
C SER A 70 23.52 5.63 -18.36
N GLU A 71 23.29 6.81 -18.94
CA GLU A 71 23.38 8.09 -18.22
C GLU A 71 22.10 8.40 -17.43
N SER A 72 20.99 7.72 -17.77
CA SER A 72 19.74 7.91 -17.06
C SER A 72 19.82 7.34 -15.63
N ARG A 73 19.13 7.97 -14.69
CA ARG A 73 19.01 7.49 -13.30
C ARG A 73 18.24 6.17 -13.13
N TYR A 74 17.73 5.60 -14.22
CA TYR A 74 16.81 4.46 -14.19
C TYR A 74 17.47 3.15 -14.64
N PHE A 75 18.55 3.21 -15.41
CA PHE A 75 19.12 2.04 -16.09
C PHE A 75 20.61 1.92 -15.80
N ASP A 76 21.02 0.72 -15.37
CA ASP A 76 22.41 0.39 -15.08
C ASP A 76 22.93 -0.58 -16.14
N LEU A 77 23.90 -0.13 -16.95
CA LEU A 77 24.47 -0.96 -18.00
C LEU A 77 25.37 -2.04 -17.38
N VAL A 78 24.93 -3.30 -17.44
CA VAL A 78 25.70 -4.45 -16.96
C VAL A 78 26.80 -4.85 -17.96
N GLY A 79 26.53 -4.66 -19.26
CA GLY A 79 27.53 -4.90 -20.30
C GLY A 79 26.94 -5.16 -21.68
N TYR A 80 27.84 -5.46 -22.62
CA TYR A 80 27.52 -5.83 -23.99
C TYR A 80 27.58 -7.34 -24.17
N VAL A 81 26.64 -7.88 -24.94
CA VAL A 81 26.51 -9.30 -25.23
C VAL A 81 26.64 -9.52 -26.74
N ALA A 82 27.26 -10.62 -27.13
CA ALA A 82 27.59 -10.86 -28.54
C ALA A 82 26.40 -11.31 -29.39
N ARG A 83 25.46 -12.08 -28.82
CA ARG A 83 24.30 -12.63 -29.55
C ARG A 83 23.02 -12.37 -28.77
N GLU A 84 21.93 -12.15 -29.50
CA GLU A 84 20.59 -11.98 -28.92
C GLU A 84 20.18 -13.16 -28.02
N LYS A 85 20.50 -14.40 -28.43
CA LYS A 85 20.23 -15.62 -27.64
C LYS A 85 20.88 -15.65 -26.27
N ASP A 86 21.95 -14.87 -26.07
CA ASP A 86 22.65 -14.81 -24.80
C ASP A 86 21.94 -13.82 -23.82
N LEU A 87 20.93 -13.05 -24.27
CA LEU A 87 20.07 -12.24 -23.41
C LEU A 87 19.05 -13.09 -22.63
N ASP A 88 18.50 -14.13 -23.25
CA ASP A 88 17.52 -15.03 -22.64
C ASP A 88 17.99 -15.62 -21.29
N PRO A 89 19.19 -16.23 -21.18
CA PRO A 89 19.66 -16.75 -19.89
C PRO A 89 19.92 -15.63 -18.86
N LEU A 90 20.32 -14.43 -19.29
CA LEU A 90 20.52 -13.30 -18.38
C LEU A 90 19.20 -12.77 -17.81
N LEU A 91 18.14 -12.75 -18.63
CA LEU A 91 16.78 -12.43 -18.20
C LEU A 91 16.22 -13.54 -17.31
N ALA A 92 16.40 -14.81 -17.68
CA ALA A 92 15.95 -15.96 -16.92
C ALA A 92 16.58 -16.02 -15.52
N ASP A 93 17.89 -15.74 -15.43
CA ASP A 93 18.63 -15.68 -14.17
C ASP A 93 18.38 -14.37 -13.38
N SER A 94 17.51 -13.47 -13.87
CA SER A 94 17.26 -12.15 -13.28
C SER A 94 18.52 -11.27 -13.11
N ARG A 95 19.59 -11.53 -13.88
CA ARG A 95 20.81 -10.69 -13.90
C ARG A 95 20.58 -9.37 -14.61
N ILE A 96 19.67 -9.38 -15.59
CA ILE A 96 19.15 -8.18 -16.24
C ILE A 96 17.62 -8.21 -16.19
N ARG A 97 17.00 -7.04 -16.29
CA ARG A 97 15.55 -6.86 -16.41
C ARG A 97 15.14 -6.28 -17.77
N LEU A 98 16.12 -5.85 -18.56
CA LEU A 98 15.96 -5.31 -19.90
C LEU A 98 17.12 -5.79 -20.80
N GLY A 99 16.79 -6.32 -21.96
CA GLY A 99 17.72 -6.55 -23.06
C GLY A 99 17.44 -5.57 -24.20
N LEU A 100 18.46 -4.88 -24.70
CA LEU A 100 18.33 -3.97 -25.85
C LEU A 100 19.08 -4.55 -27.05
N VAL A 101 18.41 -4.67 -28.20
CA VAL A 101 19.00 -5.22 -29.43
C VAL A 101 18.99 -4.14 -30.51
N ILE A 102 20.20 -3.72 -30.91
CA ILE A 102 20.41 -2.74 -31.98
C ILE A 102 20.79 -3.51 -33.25
N PRO A 103 20.05 -3.32 -34.36
CA PRO A 103 20.27 -4.08 -35.59
C PRO A 103 21.52 -3.62 -36.32
N ASP A 104 22.02 -4.44 -37.25
CA ASP A 104 23.06 -4.03 -38.20
C ASP A 104 22.64 -2.78 -38.99
N ARG A 105 23.63 -1.97 -39.39
CA ARG A 105 23.45 -0.76 -40.21
C ARG A 105 22.56 0.30 -39.56
N PHE A 106 22.49 0.32 -38.23
CA PHE A 106 21.75 1.34 -37.47
C PHE A 106 22.29 2.74 -37.79
N GLY A 107 23.60 2.95 -37.66
CA GLY A 107 24.23 4.23 -37.95
C GLY A 107 24.09 4.65 -39.42
N GLU A 108 24.30 3.71 -40.35
CA GLU A 108 24.12 3.95 -41.79
C GLU A 108 22.68 4.39 -42.11
N ARG A 109 21.68 3.72 -41.53
CA ARG A 109 20.27 4.08 -41.73
C ARG A 109 19.95 5.46 -41.18
N LEU A 110 20.43 5.80 -39.99
CA LEU A 110 20.21 7.12 -39.40
C LEU A 110 20.89 8.23 -40.20
N GLN A 111 22.08 7.98 -40.76
CA GLN A 111 22.77 8.93 -41.64
C GLN A 111 22.09 9.07 -42.99
N GLY A 112 21.49 8.00 -43.50
CA GLY A 112 20.74 7.98 -44.76
C GLY A 112 19.26 8.37 -44.62
N ASP A 113 18.85 8.97 -43.49
CA ASP A 113 17.47 9.39 -43.19
C ASP A 113 16.42 8.26 -43.31
N ARG A 114 16.84 7.02 -43.00
CA ARG A 114 15.99 5.83 -43.01
C ARG A 114 15.65 5.38 -41.58
N PRO A 115 14.43 4.86 -41.35
CA PRO A 115 14.05 4.37 -40.03
C PRO A 115 14.87 3.14 -39.63
N ALA A 116 15.38 3.15 -38.41
CA ALA A 116 16.00 2.01 -37.75
C ALA A 116 15.05 1.42 -36.70
N ARG A 117 15.10 0.09 -36.50
CA ARG A 117 14.23 -0.62 -35.56
C ARG A 117 15.09 -1.19 -34.44
N VAL A 118 14.95 -0.67 -33.23
CA VAL A 118 15.58 -1.23 -32.03
C VAL A 118 14.55 -2.11 -31.32
N GLN A 119 14.97 -3.24 -30.77
CA GLN A 119 14.12 -4.13 -30.00
C GLN A 119 14.48 -4.06 -28.52
N ALA A 120 13.46 -4.09 -27.67
CA ALA A 120 13.60 -4.15 -26.23
C ALA A 120 12.90 -5.40 -25.69
N LEU A 121 13.64 -6.23 -24.97
CA LEU A 121 13.16 -7.42 -24.26
C LEU A 121 13.02 -7.05 -22.79
N ILE A 122 11.80 -6.90 -22.29
CA ILE A 122 11.52 -6.49 -20.92
C ILE A 122 11.08 -7.71 -20.11
N ASP A 123 11.66 -7.88 -18.92
CA ASP A 123 11.18 -8.87 -17.95
C ASP A 123 9.76 -8.54 -17.49
N GLY A 124 8.81 -9.35 -17.97
CA GLY A 124 7.38 -9.21 -17.70
C GLY A 124 6.89 -9.94 -16.45
N MET A 125 7.76 -10.56 -15.64
CA MET A 125 7.35 -11.37 -14.48
C MET A 125 6.56 -10.55 -13.44
N PHE A 126 6.93 -9.28 -13.24
CA PHE A 126 6.19 -8.33 -12.42
C PHE A 126 5.59 -7.22 -13.29
N PRO A 127 4.28 -7.27 -13.63
CA PRO A 127 3.66 -6.37 -14.60
C PRO A 127 3.83 -4.89 -14.28
N PHE A 128 3.71 -4.49 -13.01
CA PHE A 128 3.88 -3.10 -12.60
C PHE A 128 5.30 -2.59 -12.90
N ARG A 129 6.33 -3.38 -12.54
CA ARG A 129 7.72 -3.02 -12.82
C ARG A 129 8.00 -2.99 -14.32
N ALA A 130 7.49 -3.96 -15.07
CA ALA A 130 7.63 -4.02 -16.52
C ALA A 130 7.01 -2.80 -17.22
N GLN A 131 5.81 -2.37 -16.79
CA GLN A 131 5.15 -1.17 -17.32
C GLN A 131 5.94 0.10 -17.01
N THR A 132 6.49 0.23 -15.80
CA THR A 132 7.37 1.36 -15.43
C THR A 132 8.64 1.37 -16.28
N THR A 133 9.32 0.22 -16.41
CA THR A 133 10.51 0.05 -17.29
C THR A 133 10.19 0.44 -18.73
N LYS A 134 9.06 -0.02 -19.27
CA LYS A 134 8.59 0.34 -20.61
C LYS A 134 8.40 1.85 -20.74
N GLY A 135 7.78 2.51 -19.77
CA GLY A 135 7.58 3.95 -19.78
C GLY A 135 8.89 4.74 -19.79
N TYR A 136 9.90 4.32 -19.01
CA TYR A 136 11.23 4.93 -19.05
C TYR A 136 11.93 4.72 -20.40
N LEU A 137 11.83 3.51 -20.97
CA LEU A 137 12.41 3.20 -22.27
C LEU A 137 11.77 4.03 -23.39
N GLU A 138 10.44 4.16 -23.40
CA GLU A 138 9.71 4.98 -24.37
C GLU A 138 10.07 6.46 -24.23
N ALA A 139 10.22 6.98 -23.01
CA ALA A 139 10.62 8.36 -22.77
C ALA A 139 12.03 8.67 -23.30
N ILE A 140 13.01 7.81 -23.01
CA ILE A 140 14.40 7.97 -23.50
C ILE A 140 14.44 7.86 -25.03
N ASN A 141 13.72 6.87 -25.60
CA ASN A 141 13.66 6.71 -27.05
C ASN A 141 12.98 7.89 -27.75
N ALA A 142 11.90 8.44 -27.17
CA ALA A 142 11.23 9.63 -27.70
C ALA A 142 12.17 10.84 -27.70
N GLU A 143 12.96 11.03 -26.64
CA GLU A 143 13.96 12.09 -26.56
C GLU A 143 15.09 11.92 -27.59
N ALA A 144 15.59 10.70 -27.76
CA ALA A 144 16.59 10.40 -28.80
C ALA A 144 16.05 10.71 -30.22
N ASN A 145 14.82 10.29 -30.52
CA ASN A 145 14.17 10.59 -31.81
C ASN A 145 13.97 12.10 -32.00
N ARG A 146 13.62 12.83 -30.94
CA ARG A 146 13.47 14.29 -30.96
C ARG A 146 14.76 14.98 -31.38
N GLU A 147 15.88 14.60 -30.78
CA GLU A 147 17.19 15.18 -31.11
C GLU A 147 17.64 14.84 -32.52
N LEU A 148 17.50 13.58 -32.94
CA LEU A 148 17.82 13.16 -34.31
C LEU A 148 17.02 13.97 -35.34
N LEU A 149 15.73 14.23 -35.07
CA LEU A 149 14.88 15.02 -35.94
C LEU A 149 15.26 16.51 -35.96
N VAL A 150 15.66 17.07 -34.82
CA VAL A 150 16.19 18.45 -34.73
C VAL A 150 17.45 18.60 -35.58
N ASP A 151 18.38 17.66 -35.46
CA ASP A 151 19.65 17.68 -36.20
C ASP A 151 19.44 17.46 -37.70
N TRP A 152 18.46 16.62 -38.07
CA TRP A 152 18.05 16.45 -39.46
C TRP A 152 17.44 17.73 -40.05
N LEU A 153 16.52 18.39 -39.33
CA LEU A 153 15.92 19.66 -39.79
C LEU A 153 16.94 20.78 -39.91
N ALA A 154 17.85 20.90 -38.93
CA ALA A 154 18.90 21.90 -38.94
C ALA A 154 19.82 21.73 -40.17
N ARG A 155 20.22 20.48 -40.48
CA ARG A 155 21.06 20.17 -41.64
C ARG A 155 20.32 20.32 -42.98
N SER A 156 19.12 19.77 -43.09
CA SER A 156 18.37 19.73 -44.36
C SER A 156 17.81 21.09 -44.77
N ARG A 157 17.43 21.95 -43.81
CA ARG A 157 16.84 23.27 -44.09
C ARG A 157 17.77 24.44 -43.79
N GLY A 158 19.02 24.19 -43.39
CA GLY A 158 19.98 25.24 -43.03
C GLY A 158 19.48 26.15 -41.90
N MET A 159 18.62 25.63 -41.01
CA MET A 159 17.99 26.40 -39.94
C MET A 159 18.83 26.33 -38.67
N THR A 160 18.74 27.36 -37.82
CA THR A 160 19.36 27.31 -36.49
C THR A 160 18.70 26.20 -35.64
N ARG A 161 19.50 25.55 -34.79
CA ARG A 161 19.02 24.47 -33.89
C ARG A 161 17.82 24.90 -33.05
N GLU A 162 17.80 26.15 -32.61
CA GLU A 162 16.69 26.75 -31.85
C GLU A 162 15.36 26.73 -32.62
N ARG A 163 15.38 27.14 -33.90
CA ARG A 163 14.17 27.10 -34.75
C ARG A 163 13.76 25.65 -35.05
N ALA A 164 14.72 24.75 -35.22
CA ALA A 164 14.44 23.32 -35.40
C ALA A 164 13.77 22.71 -34.15
N VAL A 165 14.25 23.03 -32.94
CA VAL A 165 13.62 22.61 -31.67
C VAL A 165 12.17 23.11 -31.58
N GLN A 166 11.92 24.37 -31.93
CA GLN A 166 10.55 24.93 -31.93
C GLN A 166 9.61 24.23 -32.93
N GLN A 167 10.14 23.78 -34.08
CA GLN A 167 9.34 23.05 -35.07
C GLN A 167 9.11 21.58 -34.70
N VAL A 168 10.07 20.93 -34.04
CA VAL A 168 9.97 19.52 -33.62
C VAL A 168 9.09 19.36 -32.38
N THR A 169 9.10 20.35 -31.48
CA THR A 169 8.32 20.30 -30.23
C THR A 169 7.37 21.50 -30.16
N PRO A 170 6.41 21.62 -31.09
CA PRO A 170 5.45 22.73 -31.09
C PRO A 170 4.52 22.68 -29.88
N VAL A 171 4.34 21.48 -29.29
CA VAL A 171 3.60 21.26 -28.05
C VAL A 171 4.54 20.64 -27.03
N ARG A 172 4.79 21.34 -25.92
CA ARG A 172 5.63 20.86 -24.82
C ARG A 172 4.74 20.38 -23.68
N LEU A 173 4.67 19.07 -23.47
CA LEU A 173 3.99 18.49 -22.32
C LEU A 173 4.76 18.83 -21.04
N GLN A 174 4.13 19.54 -20.11
CA GLN A 174 4.66 19.79 -18.78
C GLN A 174 3.96 18.86 -17.78
N GLN A 175 4.56 17.70 -17.56
CA GLN A 175 4.01 16.71 -16.64
C GLN A 175 4.40 17.06 -15.19
N ARG A 176 3.39 17.12 -14.31
CA ARG A 176 3.59 17.29 -12.87
C ARG A 176 2.76 16.30 -12.09
N TYR A 177 3.40 15.55 -11.20
CA TYR A 177 2.70 14.68 -10.27
C TYR A 177 2.15 15.51 -9.11
N LEU A 178 0.85 15.41 -8.88
CA LEU A 178 0.21 16.06 -7.75
C LEU A 178 0.35 15.17 -6.50
N TYR A 179 0.46 15.80 -5.33
CA TYR A 179 0.49 15.17 -3.99
C TYR A 179 1.78 14.43 -3.62
N ASN A 180 2.34 13.64 -4.54
CA ASN A 180 3.63 12.95 -4.40
C ASN A 180 4.52 13.26 -5.63
N GLN A 181 5.24 14.39 -5.57
CA GLN A 181 6.05 14.88 -6.70
C GLN A 181 7.27 13.98 -6.99
N ALA A 182 7.82 13.35 -5.95
CA ALA A 182 8.95 12.45 -6.06
C ALA A 182 8.56 11.04 -6.55
N ILE A 183 7.25 10.72 -6.54
CA ILE A 183 6.70 9.39 -6.84
C ILE A 183 7.36 8.33 -5.95
N GLU A 184 7.59 8.66 -4.69
CA GLU A 184 8.15 7.70 -3.74
C GLU A 184 7.03 6.76 -3.26
N SER A 185 7.20 5.46 -3.52
CA SER A 185 6.25 4.45 -3.05
C SER A 185 6.15 4.42 -1.53
N ASP A 186 7.23 4.75 -0.83
CA ASP A 186 7.35 4.71 0.62
C ASP A 186 6.29 5.59 1.31
N TRP A 187 6.01 6.79 0.77
CA TRP A 187 5.01 7.70 1.37
C TRP A 187 3.59 7.12 1.27
N SER A 188 3.25 6.59 0.09
CA SER A 188 1.94 6.01 -0.18
C SER A 188 1.75 4.69 0.59
N MET A 189 2.78 3.86 0.67
CA MET A 189 2.75 2.60 1.39
C MET A 189 2.69 2.82 2.90
N ALA A 190 3.53 3.69 3.48
CA ALA A 190 3.54 3.92 4.93
C ALA A 190 2.19 4.44 5.44
N SER A 191 1.64 5.47 4.78
CA SER A 191 0.31 6.01 5.14
C SER A 191 -0.81 5.00 4.88
N GLY A 192 -0.73 4.22 3.79
CA GLY A 192 -1.70 3.18 3.46
C GLY A 192 -1.67 1.97 4.41
N LEU A 193 -0.49 1.57 4.89
CA LEU A 193 -0.33 0.42 5.78
C LEU A 193 -0.95 0.66 7.17
N MET A 194 -1.13 1.91 7.59
CA MET A 194 -1.92 2.22 8.79
C MET A 194 -3.33 1.61 8.72
N MET A 195 -3.95 1.62 7.53
CA MET A 195 -5.25 0.99 7.31
C MET A 195 -5.19 -0.51 7.54
N LEU A 196 -4.19 -1.20 6.98
CA LEU A 196 -4.04 -2.64 7.16
C LEU A 196 -3.82 -2.99 8.64
N VAL A 197 -2.92 -2.26 9.30
CA VAL A 197 -2.55 -2.52 10.69
C VAL A 197 -3.73 -2.28 11.62
N LEU A 198 -4.50 -1.21 11.42
CA LEU A 198 -5.71 -0.91 12.21
C LEU A 198 -6.92 -1.76 11.82
N MET A 199 -6.87 -2.45 10.67
CA MET A 199 -7.82 -3.51 10.33
C MET A 199 -7.53 -4.80 11.09
N VAL A 200 -6.26 -5.10 11.38
CA VAL A 200 -5.85 -6.38 12.00
C VAL A 200 -5.79 -6.25 13.52
N SER A 201 -5.12 -5.21 14.01
CA SER A 201 -4.73 -5.09 15.43
C SER A 201 -5.93 -5.01 16.39
N PRO A 202 -6.91 -4.09 16.24
CA PRO A 202 -8.03 -4.01 17.18
C PRO A 202 -8.87 -5.30 17.23
N PRO A 203 -9.31 -5.92 16.11
CA PRO A 203 -10.02 -7.19 16.16
C PRO A 203 -9.23 -8.31 16.84
N PHE A 204 -7.90 -8.34 16.64
CA PHE A 204 -7.04 -9.33 17.30
C PHE A 204 -7.11 -9.20 18.82
N LEU A 205 -6.94 -7.98 19.34
CA LEU A 205 -6.99 -7.71 20.77
C LEU A 205 -8.37 -8.00 21.36
N THR A 206 -9.43 -7.59 20.68
CA THR A 206 -10.80 -7.79 21.17
C THR A 206 -11.25 -9.24 21.12
N ALA A 207 -10.89 -9.98 20.06
CA ALA A 207 -11.16 -11.41 19.95
C ALA A 207 -10.45 -12.19 21.06
N LEU A 208 -9.15 -11.96 21.22
CA LEU A 208 -8.34 -12.65 22.23
C LEU A 208 -8.80 -12.33 23.65
N GLY A 209 -9.13 -11.07 23.92
CA GLY A 209 -9.62 -10.63 25.22
C GLY A 209 -10.84 -11.40 25.70
N VAL A 210 -11.83 -11.61 24.82
CA VAL A 210 -13.04 -12.37 25.17
C VAL A 210 -12.78 -13.88 25.19
N VAL A 211 -12.04 -14.40 24.20
CA VAL A 211 -11.80 -15.85 24.05
C VAL A 211 -10.90 -16.39 25.16
N ARG A 212 -9.93 -15.62 25.66
CA ARG A 212 -9.09 -16.01 26.81
C ARG A 212 -9.92 -16.35 28.05
N GLU A 213 -11.01 -15.62 28.30
CA GLU A 213 -11.91 -15.93 29.42
C GLU A 213 -12.80 -17.14 29.15
N LYS A 214 -13.18 -17.38 27.88
CA LYS A 214 -13.92 -18.61 27.49
C LYS A 214 -13.06 -19.84 27.70
N GLU A 215 -11.83 -19.82 27.19
CA GLU A 215 -10.90 -20.95 27.22
C GLU A 215 -10.42 -21.26 28.64
N SER A 216 -10.19 -20.24 29.47
CA SER A 216 -9.84 -20.42 30.89
C SER A 216 -11.03 -20.79 31.79
N GLY A 217 -12.26 -20.78 31.28
CA GLY A 217 -13.49 -20.99 32.07
C GLY A 217 -13.83 -19.85 33.03
N SER A 218 -13.02 -18.79 33.11
CA SER A 218 -13.31 -17.64 33.97
C SER A 218 -14.54 -16.85 33.52
N ILE A 219 -15.02 -17.07 32.29
CA ILE A 219 -16.27 -16.49 31.79
C ILE A 219 -17.51 -16.90 32.62
N TYR A 220 -17.49 -18.06 33.29
CA TYR A 220 -18.57 -18.51 34.16
C TYR A 220 -18.73 -17.63 35.42
N ASN A 221 -17.66 -16.97 35.88
CA ASN A 221 -17.72 -16.05 37.01
C ASN A 221 -18.61 -14.83 36.71
N ILE A 222 -18.70 -14.44 35.43
CA ILE A 222 -19.59 -13.36 34.99
C ILE A 222 -21.05 -13.80 35.10
N TYR A 223 -21.34 -15.08 34.88
CA TYR A 223 -22.71 -15.61 34.95
C TYR A 223 -23.26 -15.56 36.37
N ALA A 224 -22.41 -15.78 37.36
CA ALA A 224 -22.72 -15.62 38.78
C ALA A 224 -22.75 -14.15 39.25
N SER A 225 -22.15 -13.23 38.49
CA SER A 225 -22.11 -11.80 38.83
C SER A 225 -23.39 -11.04 38.46
N THR A 226 -23.60 -9.89 39.10
CA THR A 226 -24.71 -8.96 38.78
C THR A 226 -24.47 -8.11 37.52
N VAL A 227 -23.34 -8.28 36.81
CA VAL A 227 -22.97 -7.53 35.62
C VAL A 227 -23.81 -7.96 34.41
N SER A 228 -24.34 -7.01 33.66
CA SER A 228 -25.09 -7.30 32.42
C SER A 228 -24.16 -7.61 31.24
N ARG A 229 -24.71 -8.20 30.17
CA ARG A 229 -23.96 -8.53 28.94
C ARG A 229 -23.28 -7.30 28.33
N GLY A 230 -24.03 -6.21 28.17
CA GLY A 230 -23.51 -4.95 27.63
C GLY A 230 -22.49 -4.29 28.53
N GLU A 231 -22.68 -4.37 29.86
CA GLU A 231 -21.71 -3.81 30.82
C GLU A 231 -20.36 -4.54 30.76
N PHE A 232 -20.40 -5.87 30.60
CA PHE A 232 -19.20 -6.68 30.44
C PHE A 232 -18.50 -6.40 29.10
N ILE A 233 -19.23 -6.43 27.98
CA ILE A 233 -18.66 -6.18 26.64
C ILE A 233 -18.04 -4.79 26.57
N LEU A 234 -18.78 -3.73 26.95
CA LEU A 234 -18.24 -2.36 26.94
C LEU A 234 -17.06 -2.20 27.89
N GLY A 235 -17.15 -2.77 29.10
CA GLY A 235 -16.07 -2.71 30.08
C GLY A 235 -14.78 -3.32 29.55
N LYS A 236 -14.88 -4.37 28.74
CA LYS A 236 -13.72 -5.03 28.13
C LYS A 236 -13.19 -4.29 26.90
N LEU A 237 -14.08 -3.78 26.07
CA LEU A 237 -13.70 -3.14 24.80
C LEU A 237 -13.09 -1.75 24.98
N ILE A 238 -13.51 -0.97 25.99
CA ILE A 238 -12.95 0.37 26.26
C ILE A 238 -11.40 0.32 26.39
N PRO A 239 -10.81 -0.55 27.22
CA PRO A 239 -9.36 -0.75 27.30
C PRO A 239 -8.70 -1.04 25.94
N TYR A 240 -9.27 -1.97 25.16
CA TYR A 240 -8.69 -2.37 23.87
C TYR A 240 -8.78 -1.28 22.81
N VAL A 241 -9.89 -0.54 22.77
CA VAL A 241 -10.03 0.66 21.94
C VAL A 241 -9.02 1.71 22.40
N GLY A 242 -8.84 1.94 23.70
CA GLY A 242 -7.84 2.88 24.23
C GLY A 242 -6.40 2.54 23.82
N VAL A 243 -6.02 1.26 23.91
CA VAL A 243 -4.72 0.77 23.40
C VAL A 243 -4.58 1.03 21.90
N SER A 244 -5.63 0.75 21.13
CA SER A 244 -5.64 0.96 19.68
C SER A 244 -5.59 2.45 19.32
N CYS A 245 -6.19 3.33 20.13
CA CYS A 245 -6.07 4.79 19.98
C CYS A 245 -4.63 5.26 20.16
N PHE A 246 -3.92 4.70 21.14
CA PHE A 246 -2.48 4.96 21.28
C PHE A 246 -1.71 4.42 20.07
N ASN A 247 -2.10 3.26 19.53
CA ASN A 247 -1.48 2.70 18.34
C ASN A 247 -1.66 3.60 17.10
N ILE A 248 -2.78 4.33 16.96
CA ILE A 248 -2.95 5.34 15.90
C ILE A 248 -1.81 6.37 15.96
N LEU A 249 -1.51 6.90 17.15
CA LEU A 249 -0.44 7.88 17.35
C LEU A 249 0.93 7.28 17.00
N VAL A 250 1.21 6.06 17.45
CA VAL A 250 2.47 5.36 17.17
C VAL A 250 2.65 5.16 15.66
N LEU A 251 1.63 4.64 14.97
CA LEU A 251 1.67 4.41 13.53
C LEU A 251 1.79 5.72 12.74
N TRP A 252 1.10 6.78 13.18
CA TRP A 252 1.23 8.11 12.59
C TRP A 252 2.64 8.68 12.75
N LEU A 253 3.26 8.52 13.92
CA LEU A 253 4.66 8.91 14.15
C LEU A 253 5.62 8.09 13.30
N VAL A 254 5.40 6.78 13.15
CA VAL A 254 6.24 5.96 12.26
C VAL A 254 6.08 6.41 10.80
N ALA A 255 4.85 6.62 10.32
CA ALA A 255 4.61 7.07 8.95
C ALA A 255 5.28 8.43 8.66
N THR A 256 5.22 9.37 9.61
CA THR A 256 5.77 10.73 9.43
C THR A 256 7.27 10.82 9.71
N GLN A 257 7.76 10.25 10.82
CA GLN A 257 9.14 10.41 11.29
C GLN A 257 10.10 9.38 10.69
N LEU A 258 9.66 8.13 10.48
CA LEU A 258 10.53 7.08 9.96
C LEU A 258 10.47 7.01 8.43
N PHE A 259 9.27 7.05 7.86
CA PHE A 259 9.07 6.97 6.41
C PHE A 259 9.03 8.34 5.72
N GLY A 260 9.01 9.44 6.48
CA GLY A 260 8.99 10.80 5.91
C GLY A 260 7.69 11.16 5.18
N ALA A 261 6.62 10.38 5.34
CA ALA A 261 5.38 10.62 4.63
C ALA A 261 4.77 11.96 5.07
N PRO A 262 4.48 12.88 4.13
CA PRO A 262 3.95 14.19 4.50
C PRO A 262 2.54 14.04 5.05
N PHE A 263 2.26 14.71 6.17
CA PHE A 263 0.91 14.83 6.70
C PHE A 263 0.41 16.25 6.46
N LYS A 264 -0.62 16.41 5.61
CA LYS A 264 -1.12 17.73 5.17
C LYS A 264 -2.51 18.08 5.67
N GLY A 265 -3.27 17.10 6.17
CA GLY A 265 -4.65 17.27 6.63
C GLY A 265 -4.76 17.79 8.05
N ASP A 266 -5.98 17.77 8.59
CA ASP A 266 -6.24 18.11 9.99
C ASP A 266 -5.95 16.91 10.91
N PRO A 267 -5.00 17.02 11.86
CA PRO A 267 -4.69 15.95 12.81
C PRO A 267 -5.89 15.53 13.66
N LEU A 268 -6.77 16.47 14.04
CA LEU A 268 -7.93 16.17 14.88
C LEU A 268 -8.97 15.37 14.11
N PHE A 269 -9.30 15.80 12.88
CA PHE A 269 -10.13 15.03 11.95
C PHE A 269 -9.61 13.60 11.79
N PHE A 270 -8.32 13.48 11.44
CA PHE A 270 -7.69 12.19 11.19
C PHE A 270 -7.76 11.28 12.43
N PHE A 271 -7.48 11.82 13.62
CA PHE A 271 -7.59 11.06 14.86
C PHE A 271 -9.02 10.58 15.11
N ILE A 272 -10.03 11.45 14.99
CA ILE A 272 -11.44 11.08 15.19
C ILE A 272 -11.88 10.02 14.17
N ALA A 273 -11.55 10.20 12.89
CA ALA A 273 -11.86 9.24 11.84
C ALA A 273 -11.19 7.88 12.10
N SER A 274 -9.95 7.88 12.58
CA SER A 274 -9.21 6.68 12.96
C SER A 274 -9.81 5.99 14.19
N VAL A 275 -10.30 6.75 15.18
CA VAL A 275 -11.02 6.18 16.33
C VAL A 275 -12.31 5.51 15.88
N VAL A 276 -13.07 6.12 14.97
CA VAL A 276 -14.26 5.49 14.37
C VAL A 276 -13.89 4.18 13.66
N TYR A 277 -12.79 4.17 12.91
CA TYR A 277 -12.29 2.96 12.27
C TYR A 277 -11.89 1.88 13.27
N VAL A 278 -11.18 2.23 14.35
CA VAL A 278 -10.81 1.30 15.43
C VAL A 278 -12.05 0.70 16.09
N ILE A 279 -13.09 1.51 16.35
CA ILE A 279 -14.35 1.01 16.92
C ILE A 279 -15.03 0.05 15.93
N CYS A 280 -15.03 0.38 14.63
CA CYS A 280 -15.55 -0.49 13.57
C CYS A 280 -14.83 -1.85 13.56
N THR A 281 -13.49 -1.85 13.51
CA THR A 281 -12.70 -3.08 13.39
C THR A 281 -12.70 -3.88 14.69
N ALA A 282 -12.69 -3.23 15.85
CA ALA A 282 -12.91 -3.88 17.14
C ALA A 282 -14.20 -4.72 17.19
N GLY A 283 -15.26 -4.27 16.50
CA GLY A 283 -16.53 -5.00 16.36
C GLY A 283 -16.38 -6.33 15.62
N ILE A 284 -15.47 -6.42 14.63
CA ILE A 284 -15.17 -7.67 13.92
C ILE A 284 -14.60 -8.69 14.90
N GLY A 285 -13.65 -8.28 15.75
CA GLY A 285 -13.04 -9.18 16.73
C GLY A 285 -14.04 -9.65 17.79
N LEU A 286 -15.01 -8.80 18.16
CA LEU A 286 -16.13 -9.21 19.01
C LEU A 286 -16.96 -10.32 18.33
N LEU A 287 -17.30 -10.18 17.05
CA LEU A 287 -18.03 -11.23 16.32
C LEU A 287 -17.23 -12.53 16.22
N VAL A 288 -15.95 -12.44 15.89
CA VAL A 288 -15.06 -13.62 15.87
C VAL A 288 -15.04 -14.29 17.24
N SER A 289 -14.95 -13.52 18.33
CA SER A 289 -14.96 -14.06 19.68
C SER A 289 -16.20 -14.88 20.02
N ILE A 290 -17.32 -14.64 19.34
CA ILE A 290 -18.57 -15.39 19.53
C ILE A 290 -18.50 -16.75 18.83
N LEU A 291 -17.87 -16.82 17.66
CA LEU A 291 -17.81 -18.00 16.80
C LEU A 291 -16.83 -19.07 17.27
N VAL A 292 -15.82 -18.70 18.06
CA VAL A 292 -14.73 -19.60 18.47
C VAL A 292 -14.58 -19.66 19.99
N SER A 293 -13.95 -20.75 20.45
CA SER A 293 -13.74 -21.04 21.87
C SER A 293 -12.27 -21.13 22.29
N THR A 294 -11.34 -21.23 21.35
CA THR A 294 -9.89 -21.32 21.62
C THR A 294 -9.15 -20.11 21.07
N GLN A 295 -8.11 -19.65 21.78
CA GLN A 295 -7.34 -18.47 21.37
C GLN A 295 -6.69 -18.67 20.00
N VAL A 296 -6.18 -19.88 19.72
CA VAL A 296 -5.56 -20.20 18.42
C VAL A 296 -6.56 -20.06 17.28
N ALA A 297 -7.79 -20.57 17.44
CA ALA A 297 -8.83 -20.42 16.42
C ALA A 297 -9.25 -18.95 16.23
N ALA A 298 -9.30 -18.17 17.31
CA ALA A 298 -9.60 -16.74 17.25
C ALA A 298 -8.55 -15.96 16.46
N VAL A 299 -7.27 -16.23 16.73
CA VAL A 299 -6.14 -15.62 16.00
C VAL A 299 -6.22 -15.93 14.51
N LEU A 300 -6.36 -17.21 14.14
CA LEU A 300 -6.39 -17.62 12.73
C LEU A 300 -7.60 -17.03 11.99
N LEU A 301 -8.79 -17.12 12.59
CA LEU A 301 -10.02 -16.63 11.96
C LEU A 301 -10.01 -15.10 11.81
N THR A 302 -9.57 -14.39 12.86
CA THR A 302 -9.42 -12.93 12.78
C THR A 302 -8.43 -12.54 11.69
N MET A 303 -7.28 -13.21 11.60
CA MET A 303 -6.28 -12.92 10.57
C MET A 303 -6.86 -13.08 9.16
N VAL A 304 -7.56 -14.19 8.90
CA VAL A 304 -8.17 -14.45 7.59
C VAL A 304 -9.22 -13.38 7.25
N ILE A 305 -10.13 -13.08 8.17
CA ILE A 305 -11.24 -12.13 7.96
C ILE A 305 -10.76 -10.68 7.81
N THR A 306 -9.65 -10.32 8.46
CA THR A 306 -9.16 -8.93 8.48
C THR A 306 -8.10 -8.67 7.43
N PHE A 307 -7.06 -9.52 7.37
CA PHE A 307 -5.90 -9.32 6.51
C PHE A 307 -6.22 -9.50 5.03
N ILE A 308 -6.95 -10.57 4.68
CA ILE A 308 -7.23 -10.87 3.26
C ILE A 308 -8.04 -9.74 2.62
N PRO A 309 -9.17 -9.27 3.18
CA PRO A 309 -9.91 -8.18 2.56
C PRO A 309 -9.15 -6.85 2.56
N ALA A 310 -8.38 -6.57 3.61
CA ALA A 310 -7.58 -5.36 3.69
C ALA A 310 -6.47 -5.33 2.63
N MET A 311 -5.79 -6.45 2.38
CA MET A 311 -4.74 -6.49 1.37
C MET A 311 -5.26 -6.52 -0.06
N LEU A 312 -6.32 -7.29 -0.32
CA LEU A 312 -6.78 -7.53 -1.68
C LEU A 312 -7.82 -6.51 -2.18
N TYR A 313 -8.67 -5.98 -1.28
CA TYR A 313 -9.85 -5.20 -1.67
C TYR A 313 -9.87 -3.76 -1.12
N SER A 314 -8.85 -3.32 -0.38
CA SER A 314 -8.80 -1.94 0.12
C SER A 314 -8.53 -0.88 -0.96
N GLY A 315 -7.86 -1.26 -2.04
CA GLY A 315 -7.31 -0.30 -3.01
C GLY A 315 -5.81 -0.03 -2.85
N LEU A 316 -5.15 -0.64 -1.85
CA LEU A 316 -3.73 -0.39 -1.54
C LEU A 316 -2.79 -0.84 -2.66
N LEU A 317 -2.97 -2.07 -3.16
CA LEU A 317 -2.12 -2.65 -4.20
C LEU A 317 -2.66 -2.39 -5.61
N VAL A 318 -3.98 -2.49 -5.77
CA VAL A 318 -4.67 -2.28 -7.05
C VAL A 318 -5.80 -1.28 -6.81
N PRO A 319 -5.86 -0.17 -7.55
CA PRO A 319 -6.97 0.78 -7.43
C PRO A 319 -8.31 0.10 -7.63
N VAL A 320 -9.30 0.41 -6.78
CA VAL A 320 -10.59 -0.28 -6.80
C VAL A 320 -11.35 -0.02 -8.11
N GLU A 321 -11.12 1.13 -8.72
CA GLU A 321 -11.72 1.52 -9.99
C GLU A 321 -11.25 0.64 -11.16
N SER A 322 -10.07 0.02 -11.04
CA SER A 322 -9.48 -0.88 -12.03
C SER A 322 -9.78 -2.35 -11.79
N MET A 323 -10.49 -2.70 -10.70
CA MET A 323 -10.87 -4.08 -10.38
C MET A 323 -12.01 -4.58 -11.27
N SER A 324 -12.12 -5.91 -11.41
CA SER A 324 -13.30 -6.53 -12.02
C SER A 324 -14.57 -6.16 -11.25
N PRO A 325 -15.76 -6.20 -11.88
CA PRO A 325 -17.01 -5.83 -11.21
C PRO A 325 -17.24 -6.55 -9.88
N ASP A 326 -16.92 -7.85 -9.82
CA ASP A 326 -17.10 -8.68 -8.62
C ASP A 326 -16.13 -8.29 -7.48
N ALA A 327 -14.87 -8.02 -7.81
CA ALA A 327 -13.86 -7.59 -6.84
C ALA A 327 -14.14 -6.16 -6.35
N ARG A 328 -14.63 -5.28 -7.22
CA ARG A 328 -15.07 -3.93 -6.84
C ARG A 328 -16.27 -3.95 -5.90
N LEU A 329 -17.22 -4.86 -6.12
CA LEU A 329 -18.33 -5.07 -5.19
C LEU A 329 -17.81 -5.49 -3.80
N GLN A 330 -16.87 -6.45 -3.76
CA GLN A 330 -16.22 -6.87 -2.51
C GLN A 330 -15.51 -5.70 -1.82
N ALA A 331 -14.78 -4.87 -2.56
CA ALA A 331 -14.14 -3.67 -2.00
C ALA A 331 -15.14 -2.69 -1.36
N TRP A 332 -16.35 -2.55 -1.90
CA TRP A 332 -17.40 -1.71 -1.30
C TRP A 332 -18.01 -2.31 -0.03
N LEU A 333 -17.97 -3.64 0.11
CA LEU A 333 -18.46 -4.37 1.28
C LEU A 333 -17.52 -4.30 2.49
N PHE A 334 -16.25 -3.95 2.30
CA PHE A 334 -15.25 -4.00 3.38
C PHE A 334 -14.80 -2.60 3.86
N PRO A 335 -14.67 -2.41 5.18
CA PRO A 335 -14.29 -1.11 5.76
C PRO A 335 -12.88 -0.61 5.40
N PRO A 336 -11.85 -1.44 5.12
CA PRO A 336 -10.51 -1.00 4.69
C PRO A 336 -10.51 0.02 3.55
N ARG A 337 -11.39 -0.11 2.55
CA ARG A 337 -11.48 0.82 1.41
C ARG A 337 -11.67 2.26 1.88
N TYR A 338 -12.69 2.48 2.71
CA TYR A 338 -13.09 3.81 3.17
C TYR A 338 -12.02 4.43 4.07
N TYR A 339 -11.34 3.61 4.88
CA TYR A 339 -10.27 4.13 5.72
C TYR A 339 -8.98 4.41 4.94
N LEU A 340 -8.68 3.66 3.88
CA LEU A 340 -7.57 3.97 2.96
C LEU A 340 -7.77 5.34 2.28
N GLU A 341 -9.00 5.65 1.89
CA GLU A 341 -9.36 6.97 1.34
C GLU A 341 -9.09 8.10 2.35
N ILE A 342 -9.38 7.87 3.63
CA ILE A 342 -9.11 8.83 4.71
C ILE A 342 -7.60 9.00 4.95
N THR A 343 -6.82 7.92 5.02
CA THR A 343 -5.36 8.00 5.24
C THR A 343 -4.67 8.69 4.07
N TRP A 344 -4.89 8.27 2.82
CA TRP A 344 -4.27 8.94 1.67
C TRP A 344 -4.79 10.36 1.47
N GLY A 345 -6.07 10.60 1.73
CA GLY A 345 -6.67 11.94 1.72
C GLY A 345 -5.99 12.89 2.70
N SER A 346 -5.78 12.44 3.95
CA SER A 346 -5.19 13.26 5.01
C SER A 346 -3.68 13.45 4.84
N PHE A 347 -2.95 12.39 4.47
CA PHE A 347 -1.50 12.49 4.28
C PHE A 347 -1.15 13.25 3.00
N LEU A 348 -1.58 12.72 1.85
CA LEU A 348 -1.03 13.15 0.57
C LEU A 348 -1.78 14.36 -0.01
N LYS A 349 -3.11 14.40 0.17
CA LYS A 349 -3.99 15.40 -0.46
C LYS A 349 -4.32 16.59 0.45
N GLY A 350 -4.20 16.45 1.77
CA GLY A 350 -4.56 17.50 2.73
C GLY A 350 -6.08 17.67 2.91
N LEU A 351 -6.85 16.62 2.66
CA LEU A 351 -8.31 16.62 2.82
C LEU A 351 -8.69 16.54 4.30
N GLY A 352 -9.86 17.11 4.63
CA GLY A 352 -10.38 17.17 6.00
C GLY A 352 -11.88 16.87 6.08
N TRP A 353 -12.55 17.54 7.02
CA TRP A 353 -13.98 17.32 7.33
C TRP A 353 -14.91 17.43 6.12
N SER A 354 -14.75 18.46 5.29
CA SER A 354 -15.65 18.74 4.15
C SER A 354 -15.61 17.66 3.08
N ASP A 355 -14.45 17.02 2.90
CA ASP A 355 -14.20 16.14 1.76
C ASP A 355 -14.37 14.66 2.14
N LEU A 356 -14.09 14.31 3.40
CA LEU A 356 -13.99 12.93 3.87
C LEU A 356 -15.07 12.54 4.89
N TRP A 357 -16.13 13.35 5.06
CA TRP A 357 -17.21 13.00 5.99
C TRP A 357 -17.95 11.72 5.58
N LEU A 358 -18.12 11.47 4.28
CA LEU A 358 -18.90 10.32 3.81
C LEU A 358 -18.21 8.97 4.14
N PRO A 359 -16.91 8.77 3.87
CA PRO A 359 -16.18 7.60 4.37
C PRO A 359 -16.31 7.40 5.89
N VAL A 360 -16.25 8.48 6.67
CA VAL A 360 -16.38 8.41 8.14
C VAL A 360 -17.78 7.95 8.55
N VAL A 361 -18.84 8.48 7.92
CA VAL A 361 -20.23 8.07 8.19
C VAL A 361 -20.46 6.61 7.81
N VAL A 362 -19.91 6.16 6.67
CA VAL A 362 -20.00 4.75 6.26
C VAL A 362 -19.32 3.85 7.30
N LEU A 363 -18.11 4.19 7.76
CA LEU A 363 -17.42 3.46 8.82
C LEU A 363 -18.18 3.46 10.15
N ALA A 364 -18.81 4.58 10.52
CA ALA A 364 -19.66 4.65 11.70
C ALA A 364 -20.91 3.76 11.56
N GLY A 365 -21.49 3.68 10.36
CA GLY A 365 -22.57 2.74 10.03
C GLY A 365 -22.13 1.28 10.19
N TYR A 366 -20.95 0.92 9.67
CA TYR A 366 -20.37 -0.41 9.89
C TYR A 366 -20.18 -0.72 11.37
N ALA A 367 -19.60 0.22 12.13
CA ALA A 367 -19.45 0.08 13.57
C ALA A 367 -20.80 -0.19 14.24
N ALA A 368 -21.82 0.62 13.95
CA ALA A 368 -23.15 0.44 14.52
C ALA A 368 -23.75 -0.94 14.21
N VAL A 369 -23.63 -1.41 12.98
CA VAL A 369 -24.12 -2.74 12.56
C VAL A 369 -23.36 -3.86 13.27
N LEU A 370 -22.03 -3.88 13.21
CA LEU A 370 -21.20 -4.93 13.81
C LEU A 370 -21.41 -5.02 15.32
N TRP A 371 -21.49 -3.88 16.00
CA TRP A 371 -21.72 -3.83 17.44
C TRP A 371 -23.13 -4.26 17.83
N SER A 372 -24.14 -3.87 17.04
CA SER A 372 -25.53 -4.31 17.29
C SER A 372 -25.65 -5.83 17.13
N VAL A 373 -25.09 -6.39 16.06
CA VAL A 373 -25.05 -7.84 15.84
C VAL A 373 -24.29 -8.54 16.96
N GLY A 374 -23.11 -8.02 17.35
CA GLY A 374 -22.32 -8.60 18.43
C GLY A 374 -23.03 -8.57 19.79
N PHE A 375 -23.71 -7.47 20.10
CA PHE A 375 -24.50 -7.35 21.33
C PHE A 375 -25.68 -8.33 21.37
N LEU A 376 -26.40 -8.48 20.26
CA LEU A 376 -27.55 -9.39 20.15
C LEU A 376 -27.13 -10.87 20.15
N ALA A 377 -26.03 -11.19 19.48
CA ALA A 377 -25.51 -12.54 19.39
C ALA A 377 -24.85 -13.00 20.71
N PHE A 378 -24.31 -12.09 21.52
CA PHE A 378 -23.67 -12.44 22.78
C PHE A 378 -24.70 -12.88 23.85
N HIS A 379 -24.56 -14.12 24.33
CA HIS A 379 -25.43 -14.68 25.35
C HIS A 379 -24.69 -14.96 26.66
N LYS A 380 -25.21 -14.42 27.78
CA LYS A 380 -24.72 -14.67 29.17
C LYS A 380 -24.94 -16.12 29.64
N ARG A 381 -25.56 -17.00 28.86
CA ARG A 381 -25.67 -18.41 29.20
C ARG A 381 -25.46 -19.18 27.91
N PRO A 382 -24.61 -20.21 27.88
CA PRO A 382 -24.54 -21.10 26.73
C PRO A 382 -25.97 -21.61 26.48
N ARG A 383 -26.48 -21.48 25.25
CA ARG A 383 -27.60 -22.32 24.85
C ARG A 383 -27.06 -23.76 24.88
N ARG A 384 -27.76 -24.62 25.61
CA ARG A 384 -27.43 -26.05 25.71
C ARG A 384 -27.28 -26.67 24.33
#